data_AF-A0A286GN46-F1
#
_entry.id   AF-A0A286GN46-F1
#
_cell.length_a   1.000
_cell.length_b   1.000
_cell.length_c   1.000
_cell.angle_alpha   90.00
_cell.angle_beta   90.00
_cell.angle_gamma   90.00
#
_symmetry.space_group_name_H-M   'P 1'
#
loop_
_entity.id
_entity.type
_entity.pdbx_description
1 polymer ?
#
loop_
_entity_poly.entity_id
_entity_poly.type
_entity_poly.pdbx_seq_one_letter_code
_entity_poly.pdbx_strand_id
1 'polypeptide(L)' 'METTKKIEDEIPPMRRGQLNSYKPEDIRRWGVERFLEATAVREPFNRVFPEFTEEENRRMDELLAEGDRGAV' A
#
# COMPACT_ATOMS: atom_id res chain seq x y z
N MET A 1 -15.62 1.25 -11.90
CA MET A 1 -16.45 2.27 -11.23
C MET A 1 -15.55 3.45 -10.92
N GLU A 2 -15.67 4.54 -11.67
CA GLU A 2 -14.93 5.77 -11.37
C GLU A 2 -15.68 6.56 -10.31
N THR A 3 -15.18 6.57 -9.08
CA THR A 3 -15.64 7.49 -8.04
C THR A 3 -14.65 8.64 -7.96
N THR A 4 -14.70 9.55 -8.92
CA THR A 4 -14.02 10.83 -8.82
C THR A 4 -14.78 11.65 -7.78
N LYS A 5 -14.48 11.43 -6.49
CA LYS A 5 -14.98 12.27 -5.42
C LYS A 5 -14.37 13.66 -5.65
N LYS A 6 -15.17 14.60 -6.13
CA LYS A 6 -14.76 16.02 -6.13
C LYS A 6 -14.53 16.41 -4.68
N ILE A 7 -13.26 16.58 -4.31
CA ILE A 7 -12.88 17.16 -3.03
C ILE A 7 -13.17 18.66 -3.14
N GLU A 8 -14.44 19.02 -2.95
CA GLU A 8 -14.89 20.40 -2.74
C GLU A 8 -14.57 20.75 -1.30
N ASP A 9 -13.47 21.46 -1.09
CA ASP A 9 -13.29 22.45 -0.02
C ASP A 9 -11.90 23.10 -0.26
N GLU A 10 -11.72 24.35 0.13
CA GLU A 10 -10.39 24.95 0.10
C GLU A 10 -9.59 24.52 1.33
N ILE A 11 -8.29 24.24 1.17
CA ILE A 11 -7.40 23.96 2.30
C ILE A 11 -7.35 25.23 3.16
N PRO A 12 -7.57 25.14 4.48
CA PRO A 12 -7.42 26.29 5.37
C PRO A 12 -6.02 26.90 5.20
N PRO A 13 -5.90 28.19 4.86
CA PRO A 13 -4.62 28.80 4.57
C PRO A 13 -3.73 28.78 5.81
N MET A 14 -2.45 28.42 5.62
CA MET A 14 -1.47 28.44 6.71
C MET A 14 -1.35 29.87 7.25
N ARG A 15 -1.59 30.05 8.55
CA ARG A 15 -1.38 31.32 9.23
C ARG A 15 0.12 31.50 9.47
N ARG A 16 0.73 32.46 8.77
CA ARG A 16 2.15 32.80 8.96
C ARG A 16 2.35 33.40 10.36
N GLY A 17 3.30 32.85 11.12
CA GLY A 17 3.62 33.33 12.48
C GLY A 17 2.73 32.78 13.60
N GLN A 18 1.80 31.87 13.31
CA GLN A 18 0.99 31.17 14.31
C GLN A 18 1.14 29.65 14.18
N LEU A 19 0.93 28.92 15.27
CA LEU A 19 0.88 27.46 15.24
C LEU A 19 -0.40 27.05 14.49
N ASN A 20 -0.24 26.45 13.30
CA ASN A 20 -1.37 25.88 12.59
C ASN A 20 -1.80 24.60 13.30
N SER A 21 -3.04 24.56 13.81
CA SER A 21 -3.65 23.36 14.34
C SER A 21 -4.68 22.86 13.33
N TYR A 22 -4.53 21.60 12.91
CA TYR A 22 -5.48 20.92 12.05
C TYR A 22 -6.17 19.84 12.87
N LYS A 23 -7.47 19.63 12.64
CA LYS A 23 -8.13 18.48 13.27
C LYS A 23 -7.62 17.19 12.62
N PRO A 24 -7.65 16.06 13.33
CA PRO A 24 -7.31 14.76 12.74
C PRO A 24 -8.15 14.43 11.48
N GLU A 25 -9.41 14.86 11.47
CA GLU A 25 -10.33 14.75 10.32
C GLU A 25 -9.80 15.53 9.10
N ASP A 26 -9.30 16.75 9.31
CA ASP A 26 -8.72 17.59 8.25
C ASP A 26 -7.45 16.95 7.68
N ILE A 27 -6.58 16.40 8.53
CA ILE A 27 -5.34 15.73 8.11
C ILE A 27 -5.66 14.50 7.26
N ARG A 28 -6.67 13.72 7.66
CA ARG A 28 -7.10 12.53 6.91
C ARG A 28 -7.63 12.91 5.54
N ARG A 29 -8.55 13.87 5.48
CA ARG A 29 -9.20 14.30 4.23
C ARG A 29 -8.23 15.00 3.27
N TRP A 30 -7.40 15.92 3.77
CA TRP A 30 -6.51 16.72 2.93
C TRP A 30 -5.17 16.07 2.63
N GLY A 31 -4.57 15.44 3.64
CA GLY A 31 -3.25 14.84 3.52
C GLY A 31 -3.35 13.43 2.98
N VAL A 32 -4.05 12.56 3.70
CA VAL A 32 -4.02 11.12 3.44
C VAL A 32 -4.83 10.74 2.22
N GLU A 33 -6.11 11.12 2.15
CA GLU A 33 -6.99 10.72 1.05
C GLU A 33 -6.50 11.26 -0.30
N ARG A 34 -6.09 12.52 -0.36
CA ARG A 34 -5.56 13.14 -1.58
C ARG A 34 -4.22 12.56 -2.01
N PHE A 35 -3.33 12.27 -1.05
CA PHE A 35 -2.07 11.60 -1.34
C PHE A 35 -2.31 10.19 -1.90
N LEU A 36 -3.20 9.43 -1.25
CA LEU A 36 -3.57 8.10 -1.72
C LEU A 36 -4.25 8.15 -3.08
N GLU A 37 -5.10 9.14 -3.35
CA GLU A 37 -5.72 9.29 -4.66
C GLU A 37 -4.67 9.56 -5.75
N ALA A 38 -3.68 10.41 -5.47
CA ALA A 38 -2.63 10.78 -6.42
C ALA A 38 -1.59 9.67 -6.64
N THR A 39 -1.35 8.83 -5.63
CA THR A 39 -0.31 7.79 -5.65
C THR A 39 -0.85 6.38 -5.85
N ALA A 40 -2.17 6.18 -5.72
CA ALA A 40 -2.78 4.89 -5.93
C ALA A 40 -2.57 4.43 -7.38
N VAL A 41 -1.86 3.32 -7.51
CA VAL A 41 -1.83 2.55 -8.75
C VAL A 41 -3.24 1.97 -8.93
N ARG A 42 -4.01 2.55 -9.86
CA ARG A 42 -5.39 2.12 -10.18
C ARG A 42 -5.44 0.92 -11.11
N GLU A 43 -4.31 0.59 -11.73
CA GLU A 43 -4.20 -0.59 -12.58
C GLU A 43 -4.30 -1.86 -11.72
N PRO A 44 -5.02 -2.89 -12.18
CA PRO A 44 -5.03 -4.18 -11.52
C PRO A 44 -3.58 -4.61 -11.33
N PHE A 45 -3.21 -4.93 -10.09
CA PHE A 45 -1.89 -5.46 -9.80
C PHE A 45 -1.83 -6.88 -10.39
N ASN A 46 -1.51 -6.96 -11.68
CA ASN A 46 -1.32 -8.19 -12.42
C ASN A 46 0.01 -8.79 -11.95
N ARG A 47 -0.02 -9.44 -10.77
CA ARG A 47 1.06 -10.32 -10.35
C ARG A 47 1.03 -11.54 -11.24
N VAL A 48 1.61 -11.42 -12.42
CA VAL A 48 2.20 -12.59 -13.06
C VAL A 48 3.42 -12.90 -12.22
N PHE A 49 3.21 -13.69 -11.17
CA PHE A 49 4.34 -14.27 -10.48
C PHE A 49 4.97 -15.28 -11.43
N PRO A 50 6.30 -15.29 -11.57
CA PRO A 50 6.95 -16.40 -12.23
C PRO A 50 6.55 -17.68 -11.48
N GLU A 51 6.08 -18.69 -12.20
CA GLU A 51 5.97 -20.03 -11.64
C GLU A 51 7.37 -20.46 -11.19
N PHE A 52 7.44 -21.16 -10.05
CA PHE A 52 8.70 -21.78 -9.64
C PHE A 52 9.12 -22.77 -10.71
N THR A 53 10.40 -22.69 -11.08
CA THR A 53 11.00 -23.68 -11.96
C THR A 53 11.03 -25.05 -11.29
N GLU A 54 11.08 -26.11 -12.09
CA GLU A 54 11.24 -27.50 -11.61
C GLU A 54 12.42 -27.64 -10.63
N GLU A 55 13.51 -26.91 -10.89
CA GLU A 55 14.70 -26.90 -10.02
C GLU A 55 14.44 -26.25 -8.67
N GLU A 56 13.73 -25.12 -8.64
CA GLU A 56 13.35 -24.44 -7.40
C GLU A 56 12.40 -25.30 -6.56
N ASN A 57 11.43 -25.96 -7.20
CA ASN A 57 10.53 -26.90 -6.53
C ASN A 57 11.30 -28.06 -5.92
N ARG A 58 12.23 -28.68 -6.67
CA ARG A 58 13.07 -29.76 -6.16
C ARG A 58 13.90 -29.34 -4.94
N ARG A 59 14.51 -28.15 -4.97
CA ARG A 59 15.26 -27.63 -3.81
C ARG A 59 14.35 -27.40 -2.60
N MET A 60 13.12 -26.93 -2.82
CA MET A 60 12.14 -26.76 -1.76
C MET A 60 11.72 -28.11 -1.14
N ASP A 61 11.51 -29.12 -1.97
CA ASP A 61 11.18 -30.48 -1.51
C ASP A 61 12.31 -31.09 -0.67
N GLU A 62 13.56 -30.86 -1.05
CA GLU A 62 14.74 -31.29 -0.29
C GLU A 62 14.80 -30.62 1.10
N LEU A 63 14.57 -29.31 1.17
CA LEU A 63 14.52 -28.55 2.43
C LEU A 63 13.37 -28.99 3.33
N LEU A 64 12.18 -29.24 2.77
CA LEU A 64 11.03 -29.73 3.51
C LEU A 64 11.29 -31.13 4.07
N ALA A 65 11.87 -32.01 3.26
CA ALA A 65 12.22 -33.36 3.68
C ALA A 65 13.34 -33.39 4.73
N GLU A 66 14.23 -32.39 4.75
CA GLU A 66 15.23 -32.19 5.82
C GLU A 66 14.58 -31.67 7.11
N GLY A 67 13.67 -30.69 6.99
CA GLY A 67 12.89 -30.17 8.12
C GLY A 67 12.02 -31.22 8.80
N ASP A 68 11.32 -32.06 8.02
CA ASP A 68 10.52 -33.19 8.53
C ASP A 68 11.37 -34.29 9.18
N ARG A 69 12.65 -34.38 8.82
CA ARG A 69 13.60 -35.37 9.35
C ARG A 69 14.31 -34.93 10.63
N GLY A 70 14.14 -33.71 11.12
CA GLY A 70 14.79 -33.32 12.37
C GLY A 70 14.72 -31.86 12.81
N ALA A 71 13.54 -31.27 12.95
CA ALA A 71 13.36 -30.04 13.72
C ALA A 71 12.23 -30.15 14.78
N VAL A 72 12.64 -30.53 16.00
CA VAL A 72 12.01 -30.10 17.26
C VAL A 72 13.04 -29.28 18.02
#